data_AF-A0A661WAC3-F1
#
_entry.id   AF-A0A661WAC3-F1
#
_cell.length_a   1.000
_cell.length_b   1.000
_cell.length_c   1.000
_cell.angle_alpha   90.00
_cell.angle_beta   90.00
_cell.angle_gamma   90.00
#
_symmetry.space_group_name_H-M   'P 1'
#
loop_
_entity.id
_entity.type
_entity.pdbx_description
1 polymer ?
#
loop_
_entity_poly.entity_id
_entity_poly.type
_entity_poly.pdbx_seq_one_letter_code
_entity_poly.pdbx_strand_id
1 'polypeptide(L)' 'VFHKAFVSVDEEGTEAAAATAVVMSLTSAPENPLHLEVDRPFLFLIRDIQTNSILFMGRVVEP' A
#
# COMPACT_ATOMS: atom_id res chain seq x y z
N VAL A 1 -5.71 -5.80 30.64
CA VAL A 1 -4.84 -4.92 29.84
C VAL A 1 -5.62 -4.57 28.59
N PHE A 2 -5.78 -3.28 28.28
CA PHE A 2 -6.50 -2.80 27.11
C PHE A 2 -5.51 -2.25 26.08
N HIS A 3 -5.72 -2.56 24.81
CA HIS A 3 -4.91 -2.07 23.69
C HIS A 3 -5.85 -1.51 22.63
N LYS A 4 -5.58 -0.27 22.19
CA LYS A 4 -6.34 0.44 21.15
C LYS A 4 -5.35 0.99 20.13
N ALA A 5 -5.58 0.73 18.86
CA ALA A 5 -4.78 1.19 17.74
C ALA A 5 -5.69 1.84 16.69
N PHE A 6 -5.14 2.75 15.89
CA PHE A 6 -5.83 3.43 14.81
C PHE A 6 -4.87 3.54 13.61
N VAL A 7 -5.37 3.23 12.42
CA VAL A 7 -4.65 3.32 11.15
C VAL A 7 -5.57 4.06 10.17
N SER A 8 -5.05 5.08 9.51
CA SER A 8 -5.72 5.82 8.43
C SER A 8 -4.85 5.71 7.18
N VAL A 9 -5.48 5.58 6.02
CA VAL A 9 -4.79 5.48 4.73
C VAL A 9 -5.40 6.54 3.81
N ASP A 10 -4.55 7.34 3.19
CA ASP A 10 -4.90 8.38 2.22
C ASP A 10 -3.88 8.41 1.07
N GLU A 11 -4.18 9.20 0.05
CA GLU A 11 -3.38 9.33 -1.16
C GLU A 11 -2.03 10.02 -0.89
N GLU A 12 -1.94 10.85 0.16
CA GLU A 12 -0.71 11.56 0.54
C GLU A 12 0.33 10.62 1.16
N GLY A 13 -0.10 9.54 1.82
CA GLY A 13 0.76 8.68 2.63
C GLY A 13 1.54 7.58 1.89
N THR A 14 1.13 7.13 0.70
CA THR A 14 1.79 5.99 0.00
C THR A 14 1.63 6.00 -1.53
N GLU A 15 0.73 6.80 -2.09
CA GLU A 15 0.34 6.70 -3.51
C GLU A 15 1.21 7.54 -4.46
N ALA A 16 1.94 8.52 -3.92
CA ALA A 16 2.78 9.42 -4.71
C ALA A 16 3.90 8.71 -5.50
N ALA A 17 4.43 7.59 -4.99
CA ALA A 17 5.53 6.85 -5.62
C ALA A 17 5.06 5.98 -6.82
N ALA A 18 3.81 5.49 -6.79
CA ALA A 18 3.23 4.74 -7.92
C ALA A 18 2.76 5.69 -9.03
N ALA A 19 2.19 6.84 -8.66
CA ALA A 19 1.76 7.86 -9.60
C ALA A 19 2.94 8.48 -10.39
N THR A 20 4.12 8.64 -9.79
CA THR A 20 5.30 9.20 -10.48
C THR A 20 5.90 8.27 -11.55
N ALA A 21 5.73 6.96 -11.43
CA ALA A 21 6.25 5.99 -12.41
C ALA A 21 5.46 6.00 -13.74
N VAL A 22 4.17 6.37 -13.71
CA VAL A 22 3.31 6.43 -14.91
C VAL A 22 3.53 7.72 -15.70
N VAL A 23 3.99 8.80 -15.06
CA VAL A 23 4.18 10.10 -15.73
C VAL A 23 5.48 10.14 -16.58
N MET A 24 6.46 9.28 -16.30
CA MET A 24 7.81 9.35 -16.92
C MET A 24 8.06 8.42 -18.13
N SER A 25 7.03 7.85 -18.76
CA SER A 25 7.26 7.03 -19.97
C SER A 25 6.29 7.31 -21.10
N LEU A 26 6.43 8.50 -21.70
CA LEU A 26 5.89 8.81 -23.03
C LEU A 26 6.77 8.26 -24.17
N THR A 27 7.55 7.20 -23.92
CA THR A 27 8.30 6.47 -24.95
C THR A 27 8.29 4.98 -24.58
N SER A 28 7.47 4.20 -25.29
CA SER A 28 7.18 2.78 -25.10
C SER A 28 6.65 2.42 -23.70
N ALA A 29 5.34 2.53 -23.50
CA ALA A 29 4.68 1.90 -22.37
C ALA A 29 5.01 0.38 -22.37
N PRO A 30 5.29 -0.23 -21.20
CA PRO A 30 5.49 -1.68 -21.11
C PRO A 30 4.26 -2.39 -21.70
N GLU A 31 4.47 -3.40 -22.54
CA GLU A 31 3.36 -4.14 -23.19
C GLU A 31 2.38 -4.76 -22.19
N ASN A 32 2.77 -4.92 -20.91
CA ASN A 32 1.91 -5.42 -19.84
C ASN A 32 2.18 -4.66 -18.52
N PRO A 33 1.43 -3.60 -18.20
CA PRO A 33 1.50 -2.99 -16.88
C PRO A 33 1.03 -3.98 -15.81
N LEU A 34 1.69 -3.98 -14.65
CA LEU A 34 1.21 -4.74 -13.50
C LEU A 34 -0.11 -4.11 -13.01
N HIS A 35 -1.21 -4.84 -13.15
CA HIS A 35 -2.50 -4.43 -12.62
C HIS A 35 -2.70 -5.03 -11.22
N LEU A 36 -2.79 -4.16 -10.20
CA LEU A 36 -3.10 -4.53 -8.84
C LEU A 36 -4.39 -3.83 -8.43
N GLU A 37 -5.45 -4.63 -8.28
CA GLU A 37 -6.75 -4.19 -7.78
C GLU A 37 -6.99 -4.84 -6.41
N VAL A 38 -7.34 -4.01 -5.43
CA VAL A 38 -7.57 -4.42 -4.02
C VAL A 38 -9.04 -4.17 -3.67
N ASP A 39 -9.94 -4.84 -4.38
CA ASP A 39 -11.41 -4.68 -4.34
C ASP A 39 -12.12 -5.70 -3.42
N ARG A 40 -11.37 -6.46 -2.63
CA ARG A 40 -11.86 -7.55 -1.79
C ARG A 40 -11.04 -7.65 -0.50
N PRO A 41 -11.52 -8.35 0.55
CA PRO A 41 -10.84 -8.41 1.83
C PRO A 41 -9.34 -8.76 1.71
N PHE A 42 -8.50 -7.98 2.38
CA PHE A 42 -7.05 -8.09 2.31
C PHE A 42 -6.39 -7.91 3.68
N LEU A 43 -5.17 -8.41 3.79
CA LEU A 43 -4.30 -8.22 4.95
C LEU A 43 -3.30 -7.12 4.66
N PHE A 44 -2.93 -6.36 5.68
CA PHE A 44 -1.87 -5.37 5.59
C PHE A 44 -0.92 -5.48 6.79
N LEU A 45 0.33 -5.07 6.56
CA LEU A 45 1.33 -4.92 7.60
C LEU A 45 2.05 -3.59 7.43
N ILE A 46 2.29 -2.90 8.55
CA ILE A 46 3.25 -1.80 8.61
C ILE A 46 4.49 -2.37 9.29
N ARG A 47 5.62 -2.37 8.58
CA ARG A 47 6.86 -2.97 9.06
C ARG A 47 8.03 -2.03 8.94
N ASP A 48 8.94 -2.12 9.90
CA ASP A 48 10.28 -1.59 9.77
C ASP A 48 11.10 -2.53 8.88
N ILE A 49 11.67 -1.99 7.80
CA ILE A 49 12.45 -2.76 6.82
C ILE A 49 13.84 -3.13 7.36
N GLN A 50 14.46 -2.27 8.18
CA GLN A 50 15.81 -2.50 8.70
C GLN A 50 15.80 -3.60 9.76
N THR A 51 14.84 -3.54 10.70
CA THR A 51 14.75 -4.51 11.80
C THR A 51 13.85 -5.69 11.48
N ASN A 52 13.13 -5.65 10.36
CA ASN A 52 12.07 -6.58 9.99
C ASN A 52 10.87 -6.63 10.95
N SER A 53 10.79 -5.73 11.93
CA SER A 53 9.76 -5.71 12.97
C SER A 53 8.38 -5.35 12.40
N ILE A 54 7.34 -6.04 12.86
CA ILE A 54 5.95 -5.75 12.52
C ILE A 54 5.42 -4.72 13.54
N LEU A 55 5.14 -3.51 13.06
CA LEU A 55 4.62 -2.41 13.86
C LEU A 55 3.10 -2.47 13.95
N PHE A 56 2.44 -2.80 12.84
CA PHE A 56 1.01 -3.03 12.77
C PHE A 56 0.71 -4.22 11.85
N MET A 57 -0.36 -4.95 12.17
CA MET A 57 -0.92 -6.00 11.32
C MET A 57 -2.44 -5.92 11.44
N GLY A 58 -3.14 -6.02 10.30
CA GLY A 58 -4.58 -5.95 10.28
C GLY A 58 -5.20 -6.57 9.04
N ARG A 59 -6.52 -6.59 9.03
CA ARG A 59 -7.35 -7.03 7.91
C ARG A 59 -8.38 -5.95 7.61
N VAL A 60 -8.49 -5.58 6.34
CA VAL A 60 -9.61 -4.79 5.83
C VAL A 60 -10.62 -5.78 5.26
N VAL A 61 -11.82 -5.78 5.82
CA VAL A 61 -12.95 -6.59 5.31
C VAL A 61 -13.96 -5.69 4.62
N GLU A 62 -14.17 -4.51 5.19
CA GLU A 62 -15.00 -3.43 4.68
C GLU A 62 -14.19 -2.13 4.87
N PRO A 63 -13.77 -1.47 3.77
CA PRO A 63 -12.92 -0.28 3.80
C PRO A 63 -13.67 0.99 4.21
#